data_AF-K5ZW62-F1
#
_entry.id   AF-K5ZW62-F1
#
_cell.length_a   1.000
_cell.length_b   1.000
_cell.length_c   1.000
_cell.angle_alpha   90.00
_cell.angle_beta   90.00
_cell.angle_gamma   90.00
#
_symmetry.space_group_name_H-M   'P 1'
#
loop_
_entity.id
_entity.type
_entity.pdbx_description
1 polymer ?
#
loop_
_entity_poly.entity_id
_entity_poly.type
_entity_poly.pdbx_seq_one_letter_code
_entity_poly.pdbx_strand_id
1 'polypeptide(L)'
;MKVNYIGIACMAVLLLTACDESKYELENLVPDEYHKVLYINNSGTQDLTLYNTGELNTYAFSVYKGGSDPSLTASVEIAIHSQEEVDALYGVNYRVIPSDSYSMETRRLDFASDERSKVVTLSLSTDLIGAAMEANPEATYVLPLYLTSEKDSVNADKSELFIRIADVLTPTVGFTNTDIQPLSYTYGFDTQSVEIGFGLDTDNNWEVECQFAVDSEYLSSYNGKHGTAYRLLPEGNYSFEEINLLPAGTTTTDLAVSLSGSGLAPGEYMLPVRLDNVSLFNVSANAVYPLVVRVVGLKLDRAGWSIQANTEERTGEGVGNGVATCLLDGQLSTFWHSQWSGGSLPLPHEIVVDMKKETTLTNISLTERQHDSYRDVKGGEFFVSSDNLNWTAVGTFEAQKVLEEQIFSITPTKGRYFKIKITSSYRESNSSLSEIDAYGID
;
A
#
# COMPACT_ATOMS: atom_id res chain seq x y z
N MET A 1 94.81 -27.02 59.55
CA MET A 1 94.87 -26.01 58.46
C MET A 1 93.46 -25.55 58.16
N LYS A 2 93.24 -24.24 58.19
CA LYS A 2 92.26 -23.39 57.47
C LYS A 2 90.87 -23.99 57.11
N VAL A 3 89.70 -23.33 57.23
CA VAL A 3 89.22 -21.97 57.54
C VAL A 3 87.67 -22.09 57.57
N ASN A 4 87.02 -21.44 58.56
CA ASN A 4 85.70 -20.75 58.68
C ASN A 4 84.41 -21.20 57.92
N TYR A 5 83.14 -20.95 58.32
CA TYR A 5 82.48 -19.80 58.99
C TYR A 5 81.05 -20.13 59.51
N ILE A 6 80.63 -19.45 60.62
CA ILE A 6 79.39 -18.65 60.88
C ILE A 6 78.01 -19.24 60.50
N GLY A 7 76.92 -19.13 61.28
CA GLY A 7 76.60 -18.37 62.48
C GLY A 7 75.07 -18.43 62.73
N ILE A 8 74.68 -18.45 64.00
CA ILE A 8 73.32 -18.67 64.51
C ILE A 8 72.51 -17.37 64.45
N ALA A 9 71.26 -17.49 64.01
CA ALA A 9 70.27 -16.41 63.91
C ALA A 9 69.71 -16.00 65.29
N CYS A 10 69.76 -14.70 65.60
CA CYS A 10 68.91 -14.06 66.61
C CYS A 10 68.73 -12.56 66.32
N MET A 11 67.45 -12.15 66.21
CA MET A 11 66.83 -10.87 66.55
C MET A 11 67.45 -9.52 66.09
N ALA A 12 66.69 -8.81 65.26
CA ALA A 12 66.49 -7.36 65.42
C ALA A 12 65.11 -6.96 64.87
N VAL A 13 64.17 -6.76 65.80
CA VAL A 13 62.93 -6.01 65.59
C VAL A 13 63.29 -4.53 65.60
N LEU A 14 62.94 -3.79 64.54
CA LEU A 14 62.79 -2.34 64.55
C LEU A 14 61.90 -1.91 63.35
N LEU A 15 60.63 -1.68 63.67
CA LEU A 15 59.72 -0.65 63.13
C LEU A 15 59.78 -0.33 61.63
N LEU A 16 58.83 -0.90 60.88
CA LEU A 16 58.10 -0.19 59.84
C LEU A 16 56.63 -0.21 60.21
N THR A 17 56.14 0.91 60.72
CA THR A 17 54.72 1.27 60.71
C THR A 17 54.29 1.40 59.25
N ALA A 18 53.75 0.34 58.67
CA ALA A 18 52.93 0.44 57.48
C ALA A 18 51.50 0.77 57.96
N CYS A 19 50.89 1.77 57.34
CA CYS A 19 49.59 2.29 57.70
C CYS A 19 48.53 1.18 57.64
N ASP A 20 47.56 1.23 58.55
CA ASP A 20 46.36 0.41 58.52
C ASP A 20 45.53 0.82 57.28
N GLU A 21 45.80 0.16 56.14
CA GLU A 21 45.15 0.42 54.85
C GLU A 21 43.68 -0.06 54.82
N SER A 22 43.19 -0.70 55.89
CA SER A 22 41.78 -1.10 56.02
C SER A 22 40.81 0.07 55.84
N LYS A 23 41.22 1.29 56.20
CA LYS A 23 40.41 2.51 56.03
C LYS A 23 40.24 2.94 54.56
N TYR A 24 41.01 2.37 53.65
CA TYR A 24 40.97 2.66 52.21
C TYR A 24 40.48 1.48 51.36
N GLU A 25 40.01 0.41 52.00
CA GLU A 25 39.27 -0.64 51.29
C GLU A 25 37.96 -0.05 50.75
N LEU A 26 37.59 -0.40 49.50
CA LEU A 26 36.44 0.17 48.79
C LEU A 26 35.13 0.04 49.61
N GLU A 27 35.04 -1.03 50.39
CA GLU A 27 33.95 -1.35 51.33
C GLU A 27 33.81 -0.32 52.46
N ASN A 28 34.91 0.34 52.86
CA ASN A 28 34.91 1.36 53.92
C ASN A 28 34.85 2.81 53.37
N LEU A 29 34.94 2.97 52.04
CA LEU A 29 34.94 4.28 51.35
C LEU A 29 33.57 4.62 50.74
N VAL A 30 32.76 3.61 50.43
CA VAL A 30 31.45 3.77 49.81
C VAL A 30 30.37 3.54 50.87
N PRO A 31 29.50 4.52 51.18
CA PRO A 31 28.43 4.33 52.15
C PRO A 31 27.53 3.13 51.80
N ASP A 32 26.98 2.47 52.83
CA ASP A 32 26.15 1.26 52.70
C ASP A 32 25.02 1.41 51.67
N GLU A 33 24.42 2.61 51.60
CA GLU A 33 23.35 2.96 50.68
C GLU A 33 23.75 2.89 49.20
N TYR A 34 25.05 2.86 48.85
CA TYR A 34 25.53 2.74 47.48
C TYR A 34 26.08 1.35 47.15
N HIS A 35 26.14 0.42 48.11
CA HIS A 35 26.57 -0.95 47.85
C HIS A 35 25.59 -1.69 46.93
N LYS A 36 24.30 -1.44 47.12
CA LYS A 36 23.21 -1.99 46.29
C LYS A 36 22.19 -0.90 46.00
N VAL A 37 22.03 -0.59 44.73
CA VAL A 37 21.10 0.43 44.25
C VAL A 37 20.24 -0.17 43.14
N LEU A 38 18.93 -0.11 43.35
CA LEU A 38 17.92 -0.58 42.41
C LEU A 38 17.44 0.58 41.53
N TYR A 39 17.26 0.32 40.24
CA TYR A 39 16.80 1.33 39.28
C TYR A 39 16.11 0.71 38.08
N ILE A 40 15.25 1.48 37.42
CA ILE A 40 14.61 1.09 36.17
C ILE A 40 15.53 1.44 35.00
N ASN A 41 15.72 0.51 34.07
CA ASN A 41 16.37 0.82 32.80
C ASN A 41 15.39 1.50 31.86
N ASN A 42 15.84 2.53 31.13
CA ASN A 42 14.97 3.44 30.38
C ASN A 42 13.90 4.12 31.26
N SER A 43 14.27 4.52 32.48
CA SER A 43 13.45 5.31 33.40
C SER A 43 13.03 6.66 32.79
N GLY A 44 12.03 7.29 33.41
CA GLY A 44 11.43 8.54 32.94
C GLY A 44 10.22 8.31 32.05
N THR A 45 9.85 9.34 31.27
CA THR A 45 8.66 9.29 30.41
C THR A 45 8.88 8.45 29.17
N GLN A 46 7.98 7.50 28.93
CA GLN A 46 7.95 6.66 27.73
C GLN A 46 6.62 6.83 27.02
N ASP A 47 6.65 7.20 25.74
CA ASP A 47 5.45 7.29 24.92
C ASP A 47 5.11 5.93 24.32
N LEU A 48 3.86 5.50 24.50
CA LEU A 48 3.38 4.20 24.05
C LEU A 48 2.12 4.37 23.21
N THR A 49 2.20 3.94 21.96
CA THR A 49 1.04 3.74 21.09
C THR A 49 0.58 2.30 21.25
N LEU A 50 -0.71 2.11 21.52
CA LEU A 50 -1.33 0.80 21.60
C LEU A 50 -2.10 0.50 20.32
N TYR A 51 -2.14 -0.77 19.94
CA TYR A 51 -2.84 -1.22 18.74
C TYR A 51 -3.97 -2.16 19.11
N ASN A 52 -5.19 -1.84 18.69
CA ASN A 52 -6.34 -2.69 18.92
C ASN A 52 -6.33 -3.89 17.98
N THR A 53 -5.79 -4.99 18.48
CA THR A 53 -5.71 -6.30 17.77
C THR A 53 -6.74 -7.31 18.28
N GLY A 54 -7.56 -6.92 19.28
CA GLY A 54 -8.37 -7.86 20.08
C GLY A 54 -7.57 -8.64 21.14
N GLU A 55 -6.25 -8.46 21.20
CA GLU A 55 -5.37 -9.05 22.21
C GLU A 55 -4.79 -8.00 23.17
N LEU A 56 -4.30 -8.46 24.33
CA LEU A 56 -3.61 -7.57 25.27
C LEU A 56 -2.26 -7.12 24.68
N ASN A 57 -2.04 -5.81 24.68
CA ASN A 57 -0.74 -5.25 24.29
C ASN A 57 0.27 -5.54 25.41
N THR A 58 1.52 -5.86 25.05
CA THR A 58 2.57 -6.13 26.03
C THR A 58 3.64 -5.04 26.04
N TYR A 59 4.09 -4.65 27.23
CA TYR A 59 5.19 -3.70 27.41
C TYR A 59 6.17 -4.24 28.44
N ALA A 60 7.43 -4.45 28.05
CA ALA A 60 8.46 -5.00 28.93
C ALA A 60 9.47 -3.92 29.35
N PHE A 61 9.78 -3.86 30.65
CA PHE A 61 10.87 -3.05 31.19
C PHE A 61 11.71 -3.87 32.16
N SER A 62 12.92 -3.39 32.46
CA SER A 62 13.86 -4.10 33.33
C SER A 62 14.22 -3.29 34.56
N VAL A 63 14.21 -3.93 35.71
CA VAL A 63 14.75 -3.38 36.96
C VAL A 63 16.13 -3.98 37.20
N TYR A 64 17.12 -3.14 37.45
CA TYR A 64 18.51 -3.52 37.63
C TYR A 64 18.95 -3.40 39.09
N LYS A 65 19.85 -4.31 39.48
CA LYS A 65 20.61 -4.28 40.73
C LYS A 65 22.06 -3.92 40.43
N GLY A 66 22.41 -2.66 40.70
CA GLY A 66 23.78 -2.14 40.63
C GLY A 66 24.31 -1.76 42.00
N GLY A 67 25.39 -0.98 42.03
CA GLY A 67 26.08 -0.54 43.26
C GLY A 67 27.51 -1.06 43.33
N SER A 68 28.23 -0.68 44.38
CA SER A 68 29.64 -1.06 44.56
C SER A 68 29.84 -2.51 45.00
N ASP A 69 28.83 -3.16 45.59
CA ASP A 69 28.84 -4.59 45.89
C ASP A 69 27.59 -5.29 45.33
N PRO A 70 27.66 -5.71 44.05
CA PRO A 70 26.53 -6.34 43.40
C PRO A 70 26.30 -7.79 43.85
N SER A 71 27.13 -8.34 44.75
CA SER A 71 26.96 -9.70 45.30
C SER A 71 25.87 -9.78 46.39
N LEU A 72 25.45 -8.63 46.93
CA LEU A 72 24.37 -8.57 47.92
C LEU A 72 23.01 -8.90 47.30
N THR A 73 22.14 -9.52 48.10
CA THR A 73 20.72 -9.66 47.75
C THR A 73 19.99 -8.33 47.96
N ALA A 74 18.92 -8.11 47.19
CA ALA A 74 18.11 -6.90 47.30
C ALA A 74 16.63 -7.18 46.98
N SER A 75 15.73 -6.32 47.46
CA SER A 75 14.29 -6.43 47.25
C SER A 75 13.68 -5.05 46.94
N VAL A 76 12.78 -5.01 45.97
CA VAL A 76 12.03 -3.80 45.60
C VAL A 76 10.61 -4.13 45.20
N GLU A 77 9.72 -3.19 45.47
CA GLU A 77 8.32 -3.21 45.07
C GLU A 77 8.08 -2.18 43.96
N ILE A 78 7.29 -2.56 42.97
CA ILE A 78 6.80 -1.69 41.91
C ILE A 78 5.43 -1.18 42.34
N ALA A 79 5.38 0.10 42.65
CA ALA A 79 4.16 0.80 43.01
C ALA A 79 3.68 1.65 41.83
N ILE A 80 2.43 2.11 41.94
CA ILE A 80 1.76 2.94 40.94
C ILE A 80 1.23 4.16 41.66
N HIS A 81 1.55 5.35 41.16
CA HIS A 81 1.00 6.57 41.76
C HIS A 81 -0.53 6.57 41.65
N SER A 82 -1.18 6.91 42.76
CA SER A 82 -2.60 7.22 42.80
C SER A 82 -2.91 8.44 41.94
N GLN A 83 -4.19 8.62 41.58
CA GLN A 83 -4.60 9.80 40.81
C GLN A 83 -4.29 11.09 41.57
N GLU A 84 -4.47 11.11 42.90
CA GLU A 84 -4.17 12.27 43.74
C GLU A 84 -2.68 12.63 43.74
N GLU A 85 -1.79 11.64 43.74
CA GLU A 85 -0.35 11.85 43.64
C GLU A 85 0.05 12.36 42.25
N VAL A 86 -0.54 11.81 41.19
CA VAL A 86 -0.31 12.28 39.81
C VAL A 86 -0.75 13.74 39.65
N ASP A 87 -1.92 14.09 40.17
CA ASP A 87 -2.44 15.47 40.12
C ASP A 87 -1.49 16.45 40.84
N ALA A 88 -0.87 16.01 41.95
CA ALA A 88 0.08 16.82 42.72
C ALA A 88 1.47 16.93 42.07
N LEU A 89 1.97 15.87 41.45
CA LEU A 89 3.32 15.80 40.87
C LEU A 89 3.38 16.34 39.44
N TYR A 90 2.39 16.01 38.61
CA TYR A 90 2.41 16.24 37.17
C TYR A 90 1.30 17.19 36.70
N GLY A 91 0.28 17.42 37.54
CA GLY A 91 -0.82 18.33 37.26
C GLY A 91 -2.12 17.63 36.85
N VAL A 92 -3.23 18.35 36.97
CA VAL A 92 -4.60 17.81 36.88
C VAL A 92 -5.05 17.37 35.48
N ASN A 93 -4.23 17.56 34.46
CA ASN A 93 -4.52 17.14 33.09
C ASN A 93 -4.18 15.66 32.86
N TYR A 94 -3.37 15.06 33.74
CA TYR A 94 -3.00 13.66 33.65
C TYR A 94 -4.05 12.76 34.28
N ARG A 95 -4.32 11.61 33.67
CA ARG A 95 -5.24 10.59 34.20
C ARG A 95 -4.55 9.23 34.23
N VAL A 96 -4.59 8.58 35.38
CA VAL A 96 -4.09 7.22 35.51
C VAL A 96 -5.03 6.29 34.73
N ILE A 97 -4.48 5.41 33.90
CA ILE A 97 -5.29 4.44 33.17
C ILE A 97 -6.11 3.56 34.14
N PRO A 98 -7.29 3.06 33.74
CA PRO A 98 -8.15 2.26 34.61
C PRO A 98 -7.41 1.07 35.24
N SER A 99 -7.66 0.78 36.52
CA SER A 99 -6.90 -0.25 37.24
C SER A 99 -7.14 -1.68 36.74
N ASP A 100 -8.25 -1.91 36.04
CA ASP A 100 -8.61 -3.16 35.36
C ASP A 100 -8.07 -3.24 33.93
N SER A 101 -7.51 -2.16 33.40
CA SER A 101 -6.96 -2.10 32.03
C SER A 101 -5.51 -2.55 31.93
N TYR A 102 -4.87 -2.94 33.03
CA TYR A 102 -3.51 -3.43 33.03
C TYR A 102 -3.25 -4.52 34.06
N SER A 103 -2.26 -5.35 33.81
CA SER A 103 -1.78 -6.35 34.77
C SER A 103 -0.27 -6.55 34.63
N MET A 104 0.34 -7.12 35.67
CA MET A 104 1.74 -7.51 35.71
C MET A 104 1.88 -8.79 36.53
N GLU A 105 2.79 -9.68 36.15
CA GLU A 105 2.95 -11.00 36.81
C GLU A 105 3.34 -10.89 38.28
N THR A 106 4.19 -9.91 38.62
CA THR A 106 4.60 -9.61 39.99
C THR A 106 4.89 -8.12 40.15
N ARG A 107 4.61 -7.59 41.33
CA ARG A 107 5.03 -6.25 41.77
C ARG A 107 6.26 -6.28 42.65
N ARG A 108 6.56 -7.44 43.26
CA ARG A 108 7.72 -7.66 44.11
C ARG A 108 8.84 -8.32 43.34
N LEU A 109 10.03 -7.75 43.41
CA LEU A 109 11.25 -8.28 42.82
C LEU A 109 12.29 -8.53 43.91
N ASP A 110 12.56 -9.81 44.19
CA ASP A 110 13.65 -10.23 45.05
C ASP A 110 14.83 -10.70 44.17
N PHE A 111 16.01 -10.10 44.35
CA PHE A 111 17.23 -10.40 43.60
C PHE A 111 18.20 -11.25 44.40
N ALA A 112 18.62 -12.38 43.81
CA ALA A 112 19.72 -13.18 44.31
C ALA A 112 21.08 -12.50 44.09
N SER A 113 22.12 -13.06 44.71
CA SER A 113 23.49 -12.55 44.66
C SER A 113 24.09 -12.49 43.25
N ASP A 114 23.67 -13.38 42.36
CA ASP A 114 24.10 -13.50 40.97
C ASP A 114 23.18 -12.80 39.97
N GLU A 115 21.94 -12.48 40.35
CA GLU A 115 21.01 -11.72 39.50
C GLU A 115 21.40 -10.24 39.42
N ARG A 116 21.34 -9.67 38.22
CA ARG A 116 21.67 -8.25 37.95
C ARG A 116 20.50 -7.45 37.40
N SER A 117 19.52 -8.14 36.82
CA SER A 117 18.32 -7.53 36.26
C SER A 117 17.16 -8.51 36.31
N LYS A 118 15.94 -8.00 36.43
CA LYS A 118 14.70 -8.75 36.21
C LYS A 118 13.83 -7.99 35.22
N VAL A 119 13.26 -8.71 34.27
CA VAL A 119 12.29 -8.19 33.30
C VAL A 119 10.90 -8.26 33.92
N VAL A 120 10.12 -7.21 33.74
CA VAL A 120 8.71 -7.12 34.12
C VAL A 120 7.91 -6.86 32.87
N THR A 121 6.91 -7.70 32.63
CA THR A 121 6.00 -7.56 31.49
C THR A 121 4.66 -7.04 31.97
N LEU A 122 4.23 -5.93 31.38
CA LEU A 122 2.89 -5.38 31.51
C LEU A 122 2.00 -5.96 30.41
N SER A 123 0.76 -6.28 30.75
CA SER A 123 -0.31 -6.52 29.78
C SER A 123 -1.31 -5.38 29.87
N LEU A 124 -1.72 -4.82 28.73
CA LEU A 124 -2.55 -3.62 28.60
C LEU A 124 -3.78 -3.91 27.74
N SER A 125 -4.97 -3.58 28.24
CA SER A 125 -6.24 -3.71 27.50
C SER A 125 -6.52 -2.45 26.70
N THR A 126 -6.47 -2.57 25.38
CA THR A 126 -6.78 -1.46 24.45
C THR A 126 -8.23 -1.02 24.52
N ASP A 127 -9.16 -1.95 24.72
CA ASP A 127 -10.59 -1.62 24.80
C ASP A 127 -10.89 -0.72 26.00
N LEU A 128 -10.38 -1.08 27.19
CA LEU A 128 -10.61 -0.31 28.41
C LEU A 128 -9.87 1.04 28.39
N ILE A 129 -8.63 1.06 27.89
CA ILE A 129 -7.85 2.30 27.78
C ILE A 129 -8.47 3.23 26.73
N GLY A 130 -8.82 2.70 25.56
CA GLY A 130 -9.46 3.43 24.47
C GLY A 130 -10.81 4.02 24.89
N ALA A 131 -11.66 3.24 25.55
CA ALA A 131 -12.95 3.74 26.08
C ALA A 131 -12.76 4.87 27.11
N ALA A 132 -11.73 4.79 27.96
CA ALA A 132 -11.40 5.88 28.87
C ALA A 132 -10.93 7.13 28.10
N MET A 133 -10.05 6.97 27.10
CA MET A 133 -9.57 8.07 26.26
C MET A 133 -10.71 8.78 25.51
N GLU A 134 -11.64 8.02 24.92
CA GLU A 134 -12.85 8.59 24.28
C GLU A 134 -13.74 9.35 25.25
N ALA A 135 -13.88 8.87 26.50
CA ALA A 135 -14.69 9.52 27.52
C ALA A 135 -14.10 10.86 28.01
N ASN A 136 -12.79 11.06 27.86
CA ASN A 136 -12.11 12.31 28.23
C ASN A 136 -10.91 12.61 27.31
N PRO A 137 -11.18 13.13 26.09
CA PRO A 137 -10.16 13.25 25.04
C PRO A 137 -9.09 14.32 25.30
N GLU A 138 -9.36 15.28 26.19
CA GLU A 138 -8.42 16.36 26.53
C GLU A 138 -7.41 15.93 27.62
N ALA A 139 -7.61 14.77 28.25
CA ALA A 139 -6.72 14.25 29.28
C ALA A 139 -5.53 13.50 28.68
N THR A 140 -4.39 13.56 29.36
CA THR A 140 -3.21 12.75 29.04
C THR A 140 -3.19 11.50 29.90
N TYR A 141 -3.35 10.33 29.28
CA TYR A 141 -3.43 9.06 30.00
C TYR A 141 -2.06 8.46 30.29
N VAL A 142 -1.87 7.99 31.53
CA VAL A 142 -0.57 7.51 32.02
C VAL A 142 -0.66 6.27 32.89
N LEU A 143 0.40 5.46 32.89
CA LEU A 143 0.68 4.43 33.89
C LEU A 143 1.98 4.81 34.62
N PRO A 144 1.90 5.49 35.77
CA PRO A 144 3.03 6.04 36.50
C PRO A 144 3.62 5.02 37.48
N LEU A 145 4.57 4.22 37.01
CA LEU A 145 5.24 3.18 37.80
C LEU A 145 6.43 3.77 38.55
N TYR A 146 6.64 3.35 39.79
CA TYR A 146 7.83 3.75 40.55
C TYR A 146 8.30 2.64 41.50
N LEU A 147 9.61 2.65 41.78
CA LEU A 147 10.24 1.70 42.68
C LEU A 147 10.19 2.21 44.13
N THR A 148 9.83 1.31 45.04
CA THR A 148 9.91 1.53 46.49
C THR A 148 10.61 0.36 47.17
N SER A 149 11.36 0.63 48.22
CA SER A 149 11.95 -0.41 49.04
C SER A 149 12.00 0.04 50.50
N GLU A 150 11.69 -0.88 51.41
CA GLU A 150 11.78 -0.64 52.85
C GLU A 150 13.23 -0.75 53.37
N LYS A 151 14.10 -1.45 52.62
CA LYS A 151 15.42 -1.88 53.11
C LYS A 151 16.58 -1.44 52.24
N ASP A 152 16.39 -1.43 50.92
CA ASP A 152 17.46 -1.26 49.95
C ASP A 152 17.33 0.08 49.22
N SER A 153 18.45 0.63 48.77
CA SER A 153 18.43 1.93 48.10
C SER A 153 17.84 1.85 46.71
N VAL A 154 17.06 2.87 46.35
CA VAL A 154 16.55 3.10 44.99
C VAL A 154 17.21 4.36 44.46
N ASN A 155 17.67 4.33 43.20
CA ASN A 155 18.20 5.52 42.55
C ASN A 155 17.05 6.50 42.27
N ALA A 156 17.04 7.66 42.95
CA ALA A 156 15.96 8.64 42.83
C ALA A 156 15.76 9.21 41.42
N ASP A 157 16.84 9.33 40.62
CA ASP A 157 16.75 9.84 39.24
C ASP A 157 16.27 8.77 38.25
N LYS A 158 16.25 7.51 38.67
CA LYS A 158 15.89 6.34 37.85
C LYS A 158 14.87 5.42 38.52
N SER A 159 14.11 5.96 39.47
CA SER A 159 13.12 5.20 40.24
C SER A 159 11.78 5.11 39.53
N GLU A 160 11.52 5.98 38.56
CA GLU A 160 10.22 6.12 37.92
C GLU A 160 10.25 5.69 36.45
N LEU A 161 9.16 5.05 36.02
CA LEU A 161 8.80 4.78 34.64
C LEU A 161 7.40 5.33 34.40
N PHE A 162 7.34 6.46 33.70
CA PHE A 162 6.11 7.20 33.47
C PHE A 162 5.60 6.92 32.05
N ILE A 163 4.81 5.86 31.89
CA ILE A 163 4.31 5.46 30.56
C ILE A 163 3.15 6.37 30.20
N ARG A 164 3.28 7.16 29.14
CA ARG A 164 2.22 7.98 28.56
C ARG A 164 1.61 7.26 27.37
N ILE A 165 0.30 7.04 27.42
CA ILE A 165 -0.43 6.47 26.29
C ILE A 165 -0.60 7.58 25.25
N ALA A 166 0.15 7.48 24.17
CA ALA A 166 0.16 8.47 23.10
C ALA A 166 -1.10 8.35 22.24
N ASP A 167 -1.49 7.11 21.91
CA ASP A 167 -2.68 6.82 21.10
C ASP A 167 -3.13 5.36 21.27
N VAL A 168 -4.39 5.09 20.93
CA VAL A 168 -4.95 3.74 20.78
C VAL A 168 -5.48 3.63 19.35
N LEU A 169 -4.69 3.03 18.47
CA LEU A 169 -4.98 2.93 17.05
C LEU A 169 -5.72 1.62 16.75
N THR A 170 -6.60 1.65 15.76
CA THR A 170 -7.17 0.46 15.15
C THR A 170 -6.74 0.41 13.69
N PRO A 171 -5.60 -0.24 13.38
CA PRO A 171 -5.09 -0.34 12.02
C PRO A 171 -6.08 -0.96 11.07
N THR A 172 -5.93 -0.65 9.79
CA THR A 172 -6.70 -1.24 8.71
C THR A 172 -5.83 -1.87 7.64
N VAL A 173 -6.32 -2.96 7.05
CA VAL A 173 -5.70 -3.59 5.88
C VAL A 173 -6.53 -3.27 4.65
N GLY A 174 -5.89 -2.89 3.55
CA GLY A 174 -6.56 -2.60 2.29
C GLY A 174 -5.63 -2.66 1.10
N PHE A 175 -6.17 -2.43 -0.10
CA PHE A 175 -5.35 -2.30 -1.30
C PHE A 175 -4.56 -0.99 -1.29
N THR A 176 -3.30 -1.04 -1.73
CA THR A 176 -2.40 0.12 -1.73
C THR A 176 -2.77 1.15 -2.80
N ASN A 177 -3.48 0.70 -3.84
CA ASN A 177 -4.06 1.52 -4.89
C ASN A 177 -5.38 0.89 -5.34
N THR A 178 -6.37 1.69 -5.72
CA THR A 178 -7.65 1.23 -6.30
C THR A 178 -7.99 1.92 -7.63
N ASP A 179 -7.06 2.71 -8.17
CA ASP A 179 -7.19 3.36 -9.47
C ASP A 179 -7.31 2.33 -10.59
N ILE A 180 -8.25 2.55 -11.51
CA ILE A 180 -8.41 1.68 -12.67
C ILE A 180 -7.31 1.95 -13.69
N GLN A 181 -6.52 0.92 -13.95
CA GLN A 181 -5.54 0.87 -15.02
C GLN A 181 -5.84 -0.36 -15.89
N PRO A 182 -6.54 -0.21 -17.04
CA PRO A 182 -6.92 -1.33 -17.87
C PRO A 182 -5.71 -2.05 -18.47
N LEU A 183 -5.61 -3.35 -18.22
CA LEU A 183 -4.63 -4.21 -18.88
C LEU A 183 -5.14 -4.62 -20.24
N SER A 184 -4.40 -4.33 -21.30
CA SER A 184 -4.81 -4.66 -22.67
C SER A 184 -4.05 -5.87 -23.20
N TYR A 185 -4.79 -6.89 -23.62
CA TYR A 185 -4.25 -8.11 -24.22
C TYR A 185 -4.90 -8.40 -25.58
N THR A 186 -4.15 -9.02 -26.48
CA THR A 186 -4.67 -9.51 -27.75
C THR A 186 -5.51 -10.78 -27.52
N TYR A 187 -6.59 -10.94 -28.27
CA TYR A 187 -7.46 -12.11 -28.25
C TYR A 187 -6.67 -13.40 -28.36
N GLY A 188 -6.96 -14.35 -27.45
CA GLY A 188 -6.24 -15.62 -27.36
C GLY A 188 -4.88 -15.54 -26.65
N PHE A 189 -4.65 -14.50 -25.83
CA PHE A 189 -3.41 -14.37 -25.05
C PHE A 189 -3.19 -15.55 -24.09
N ASP A 190 -1.92 -15.95 -23.96
CA ASP A 190 -1.46 -16.93 -22.99
C ASP A 190 -1.58 -16.40 -21.57
N THR A 191 -1.48 -17.29 -20.57
CA THR A 191 -1.57 -16.93 -19.16
C THR A 191 -0.61 -15.79 -18.78
N GLN A 192 -1.14 -14.78 -18.06
CA GLN A 192 -0.40 -13.64 -17.53
C GLN A 192 -0.50 -13.62 -16.00
N SER A 193 0.52 -13.09 -15.34
CA SER A 193 0.49 -12.84 -13.89
C SER A 193 0.41 -11.33 -13.64
N VAL A 194 -0.45 -10.93 -12.71
CA VAL A 194 -0.64 -9.55 -12.26
C VAL A 194 -0.49 -9.53 -10.76
N GLU A 195 0.28 -8.58 -10.25
CA GLU A 195 0.48 -8.39 -8.81
C GLU A 195 -0.41 -7.23 -8.32
N ILE A 196 -1.27 -7.50 -7.34
CA ILE A 196 -2.16 -6.51 -6.73
C ILE A 196 -1.67 -6.21 -5.31
N GLY A 197 -1.14 -5.00 -5.11
CA GLY A 197 -0.62 -4.59 -3.81
C GLY A 197 -1.68 -4.38 -2.74
N PHE A 198 -1.47 -4.95 -1.56
CA PHE A 198 -2.26 -4.72 -0.35
C PHE A 198 -1.34 -4.61 0.87
N GLY A 199 -1.86 -4.08 1.98
CA GLY A 199 -1.07 -3.95 3.19
C GLY A 199 -1.79 -3.25 4.33
N LEU A 200 -1.05 -3.12 5.43
CA LEU A 200 -1.47 -2.44 6.65
C LEU A 200 -1.17 -0.94 6.55
N ASP A 201 -2.01 -0.11 7.14
CA ASP A 201 -1.85 1.35 7.18
C ASP A 201 -0.87 1.87 8.25
N THR A 202 -0.18 0.95 8.93
CA THR A 202 0.87 1.22 9.93
C THR A 202 1.99 0.19 9.83
N ASP A 203 3.10 0.42 10.53
CA ASP A 203 4.18 -0.55 10.65
C ASP A 203 3.65 -1.90 11.19
N ASN A 204 3.89 -2.97 10.43
CA ASN A 204 3.38 -4.29 10.78
C ASN A 204 4.35 -5.06 11.69
N ASN A 205 3.92 -5.37 12.91
CA ASN A 205 4.65 -6.23 13.85
C ASN A 205 4.04 -7.64 13.99
N TRP A 206 3.03 -7.96 13.18
CA TRP A 206 2.20 -9.16 13.33
C TRP A 206 2.15 -9.97 12.04
N GLU A 207 1.86 -11.26 12.19
CA GLU A 207 1.42 -12.08 11.06
C GLU A 207 -0.09 -11.91 10.90
N VAL A 208 -0.52 -11.31 9.79
CA VAL A 208 -1.94 -11.02 9.52
C VAL A 208 -2.43 -11.92 8.39
N GLU A 209 -3.47 -12.70 8.63
CA GLU A 209 -4.15 -13.47 7.59
C GLU A 209 -5.15 -12.56 6.87
N CYS A 210 -5.09 -12.54 5.54
CA CYS A 210 -5.93 -11.73 4.67
C CYS A 210 -6.72 -12.63 3.72
N GLN A 211 -8.05 -12.52 3.76
CA GLN A 211 -8.96 -13.35 2.96
C GLN A 211 -9.54 -12.55 1.80
N PHE A 212 -9.40 -13.07 0.58
CA PHE A 212 -9.82 -12.44 -0.65
C PHE A 212 -10.97 -13.20 -1.31
N ALA A 213 -11.89 -12.47 -1.91
CA ALA A 213 -13.02 -13.01 -2.65
C ALA A 213 -13.34 -12.14 -3.87
N VAL A 214 -14.20 -12.64 -4.76
CA VAL A 214 -14.73 -11.84 -5.87
C VAL A 214 -16.03 -11.15 -5.44
N ASP A 215 -16.08 -9.82 -5.56
CA ASP A 215 -17.26 -9.02 -5.26
C ASP A 215 -18.07 -8.71 -6.53
N SER A 216 -18.92 -9.65 -6.93
CA SER A 216 -19.76 -9.47 -8.12
C SER A 216 -20.78 -8.32 -8.00
N GLU A 217 -21.14 -7.88 -6.79
CA GLU A 217 -22.07 -6.78 -6.57
C GLU A 217 -21.43 -5.42 -6.86
N TYR A 218 -20.12 -5.30 -6.58
CA TYR A 218 -19.32 -4.11 -6.88
C TYR A 218 -19.42 -3.70 -8.36
N LEU A 219 -19.38 -4.66 -9.29
CA LEU A 219 -19.43 -4.39 -10.74
C LEU A 219 -20.66 -3.58 -11.14
N SER A 220 -21.83 -3.96 -10.61
CA SER A 220 -23.10 -3.31 -10.95
C SER A 220 -23.13 -1.86 -10.44
N SER A 221 -22.67 -1.65 -9.20
CA SER A 221 -22.52 -0.32 -8.60
C SER A 221 -21.54 0.55 -9.38
N TYR A 222 -20.39 -0.01 -9.74
CA TYR A 222 -19.35 0.66 -10.51
C TYR A 222 -19.87 1.13 -11.88
N ASN A 223 -20.46 0.20 -12.65
CA ASN A 223 -21.02 0.52 -13.97
C ASN A 223 -22.09 1.60 -13.90
N GLY A 224 -23.02 1.52 -12.93
CA GLY A 224 -24.07 2.51 -12.76
C GLY A 224 -23.54 3.90 -12.40
N LYS A 225 -22.53 3.97 -11.51
CA LYS A 225 -21.92 5.23 -11.06
C LYS A 225 -21.07 5.91 -12.14
N HIS A 226 -20.35 5.12 -12.93
CA HIS A 226 -19.36 5.62 -13.90
C HIS A 226 -19.86 5.63 -15.36
N GLY A 227 -21.05 5.11 -15.63
CA GLY A 227 -21.58 5.01 -16.99
C GLY A 227 -20.81 4.02 -17.87
N THR A 228 -20.09 3.08 -17.25
CA THR A 228 -19.33 2.03 -17.95
C THR A 228 -20.19 0.79 -18.19
N ALA A 229 -19.69 -0.12 -19.03
CA ALA A 229 -20.38 -1.36 -19.39
C ALA A 229 -19.45 -2.58 -19.28
N TYR A 230 -18.60 -2.61 -18.24
CA TYR A 230 -17.71 -3.74 -18.00
C TYR A 230 -18.50 -5.01 -17.73
N ARG A 231 -18.00 -6.14 -18.26
CA ARG A 231 -18.53 -7.48 -17.95
C ARG A 231 -17.74 -8.10 -16.81
N LEU A 232 -18.35 -8.98 -16.02
CA LEU A 232 -17.58 -9.73 -15.03
C LEU A 232 -16.60 -10.67 -15.76
N LEU A 233 -15.34 -10.70 -15.31
CA LEU A 233 -14.37 -11.66 -15.82
C LEU A 233 -14.83 -13.09 -15.44
N PRO A 234 -14.92 -14.05 -16.38
CA PRO A 234 -15.44 -15.39 -16.06
C PRO A 234 -14.49 -16.17 -15.13
N GLU A 235 -15.06 -17.03 -14.26
CA GLU A 235 -14.32 -17.83 -13.25
C GLU A 235 -13.21 -18.72 -13.84
N GLY A 236 -13.32 -19.15 -15.10
CA GLY A 236 -12.28 -19.93 -15.77
C GLY A 236 -11.11 -19.11 -16.33
N ASN A 237 -11.18 -17.77 -16.24
CA ASN A 237 -10.21 -16.85 -16.83
C ASN A 237 -9.33 -16.15 -15.79
N TYR A 238 -9.46 -16.50 -14.51
CA TYR A 238 -8.57 -16.04 -13.47
C TYR A 238 -8.35 -17.08 -12.37
N SER A 239 -7.28 -16.91 -11.58
CA SER A 239 -7.09 -17.61 -10.31
C SER A 239 -6.16 -16.81 -9.40
N PHE A 240 -6.43 -16.83 -8.10
CA PHE A 240 -5.58 -16.27 -7.06
C PHE A 240 -5.76 -17.07 -5.76
N GLU A 241 -4.85 -16.92 -4.82
CA GLU A 241 -4.98 -17.53 -3.49
C GLU A 241 -6.01 -16.75 -2.66
N GLU A 242 -7.06 -17.43 -2.21
CA GLU A 242 -8.13 -16.81 -1.39
C GLU A 242 -7.62 -16.38 -0.01
N ILE A 243 -6.49 -16.93 0.45
CA ILE A 243 -5.88 -16.59 1.73
C ILE A 243 -4.40 -16.28 1.50
N ASN A 244 -3.99 -15.05 1.80
CA ASN A 244 -2.57 -14.67 1.87
C ASN A 244 -2.20 -14.22 3.27
N LEU A 245 -0.92 -14.40 3.60
CA LEU A 245 -0.33 -13.88 4.84
C LEU A 245 0.39 -12.57 4.54
N LEU A 246 0.22 -11.59 5.43
CA LEU A 246 1.07 -10.41 5.56
C LEU A 246 2.03 -10.66 6.74
N PRO A 247 3.30 -11.04 6.48
CA PRO A 247 4.22 -11.44 7.54
C PRO A 247 4.62 -10.28 8.47
N ALA A 248 4.95 -10.61 9.71
CA ALA A 248 5.50 -9.64 10.66
C ALA A 248 6.76 -8.95 10.10
N GLY A 249 6.84 -7.63 10.28
CA GLY A 249 7.89 -6.79 9.71
C GLY A 249 7.65 -6.35 8.26
N THR A 250 6.60 -6.86 7.60
CA THR A 250 6.22 -6.50 6.22
C THR A 250 4.93 -5.71 6.22
N THR A 251 4.99 -4.44 5.79
CA THR A 251 3.82 -3.55 5.80
C THR A 251 2.92 -3.73 4.57
N THR A 252 3.50 -4.07 3.42
CA THR A 252 2.79 -4.30 2.16
C THR A 252 3.33 -5.53 1.44
N THR A 253 2.47 -6.24 0.74
CA THR A 253 2.81 -7.36 -0.15
C THR A 253 1.84 -7.39 -1.34
N ASP A 254 2.05 -8.30 -2.27
CA ASP A 254 1.21 -8.45 -3.46
C ASP A 254 0.35 -9.73 -3.39
N LEU A 255 -0.86 -9.63 -3.92
CA LEU A 255 -1.71 -10.75 -4.30
C LEU A 255 -1.46 -11.07 -5.78
N ALA A 256 -0.88 -12.24 -6.05
CA ALA A 256 -0.67 -12.71 -7.40
C ALA A 256 -1.98 -13.21 -8.02
N VAL A 257 -2.40 -12.60 -9.11
CA VAL A 257 -3.56 -12.97 -9.91
C VAL A 257 -3.10 -13.49 -11.27
N SER A 258 -3.40 -14.75 -11.54
CA SER A 258 -3.22 -15.34 -12.86
C SER A 258 -4.44 -15.03 -13.73
N LEU A 259 -4.22 -14.60 -14.97
CA LEU A 259 -5.24 -14.29 -15.97
C LEU A 259 -5.05 -15.17 -17.20
N SER A 260 -6.13 -15.76 -17.72
CA SER A 260 -6.10 -16.60 -18.92
C SER A 260 -6.99 -16.03 -20.02
N GLY A 261 -6.46 -15.92 -21.24
CA GLY A 261 -7.22 -15.51 -22.42
C GLY A 261 -7.98 -16.65 -23.09
N SER A 262 -7.81 -17.90 -22.64
CA SER A 262 -8.44 -19.05 -23.27
C SER A 262 -9.97 -18.97 -23.22
N GLY A 263 -10.61 -19.02 -24.38
CA GLY A 263 -12.07 -18.91 -24.51
C GLY A 263 -12.66 -17.53 -24.19
N LEU A 264 -11.83 -16.52 -23.88
CA LEU A 264 -12.28 -15.19 -23.54
C LEU A 264 -12.53 -14.37 -24.81
N ALA A 265 -13.78 -13.99 -25.05
CA ALA A 265 -14.14 -13.17 -26.20
C ALA A 265 -13.54 -11.74 -26.11
N PRO A 266 -13.34 -11.04 -27.22
CA PRO A 266 -12.96 -9.62 -27.20
C PRO A 266 -13.96 -8.75 -26.44
N GLY A 267 -13.45 -7.66 -25.85
CA GLY A 267 -14.18 -6.65 -25.11
C GLY A 267 -13.61 -6.41 -23.72
N GLU A 268 -14.39 -5.77 -22.85
CA GLU A 268 -13.89 -5.23 -21.58
C GLU A 268 -14.50 -5.96 -20.39
N TYR A 269 -13.62 -6.40 -19.49
CA TYR A 269 -13.95 -7.22 -18.33
C TYR A 269 -13.40 -6.59 -17.05
N MET A 270 -14.06 -6.85 -15.93
CA MET A 270 -13.62 -6.48 -14.59
C MET A 270 -13.63 -7.71 -13.68
N LEU A 271 -12.54 -7.89 -12.95
CA LEU A 271 -12.44 -8.78 -11.81
C LEU A 271 -12.36 -7.91 -10.53
N PRO A 272 -13.47 -7.70 -9.81
CA PRO A 272 -13.48 -6.97 -8.56
C PRO A 272 -12.99 -7.88 -7.43
N VAL A 273 -11.69 -7.80 -7.11
CA VAL A 273 -11.11 -8.56 -6.01
C VAL A 273 -11.34 -7.78 -4.71
N ARG A 274 -12.00 -8.40 -3.74
CA ARG A 274 -12.30 -7.81 -2.44
C ARG A 274 -11.47 -8.46 -1.35
N LEU A 275 -10.88 -7.66 -0.48
CA LEU A 275 -10.42 -8.09 0.83
C LEU A 275 -11.66 -8.24 1.73
N ASP A 276 -12.07 -9.47 1.99
CA ASP A 276 -13.32 -9.80 2.68
C ASP A 276 -13.13 -9.81 4.21
N ASN A 277 -12.00 -10.33 4.68
CA ASN A 277 -11.70 -10.47 6.10
C ASN A 277 -10.19 -10.36 6.39
N VAL A 278 -9.85 -9.89 7.59
CA VAL A 278 -8.49 -9.95 8.15
C VAL A 278 -8.50 -10.38 9.61
N SER A 279 -7.49 -11.13 10.05
CA SER A 279 -7.52 -11.83 11.33
C SER A 279 -7.41 -10.96 12.58
N LEU A 280 -6.62 -9.88 12.54
CA LEU A 280 -6.26 -9.07 13.72
C LEU A 280 -6.82 -7.64 13.69
N PHE A 281 -7.22 -7.16 12.51
CA PHE A 281 -7.47 -5.74 12.26
C PHE A 281 -8.81 -5.53 11.55
N ASN A 282 -9.09 -4.29 11.17
CA ASN A 282 -10.25 -3.98 10.37
C ASN A 282 -9.91 -3.96 8.88
N VAL A 283 -10.90 -4.26 8.05
CA VAL A 283 -10.81 -4.04 6.60
C VAL A 283 -10.96 -2.55 6.31
N SER A 284 -10.06 -2.00 5.52
CA SER A 284 -10.04 -0.60 5.09
C SER A 284 -11.25 -0.26 4.21
N ALA A 285 -11.56 1.03 4.06
CA ALA A 285 -12.51 1.48 3.04
C ALA A 285 -12.05 1.15 1.60
N ASN A 286 -10.74 1.00 1.38
CA ASN A 286 -10.14 0.57 0.11
C ASN A 286 -10.12 -0.98 0.01
N ALA A 287 -11.28 -1.61 0.25
CA ALA A 287 -11.43 -3.06 0.34
C ALA A 287 -11.56 -3.76 -1.01
N VAL A 288 -11.71 -3.04 -2.12
CA VAL A 288 -11.96 -3.64 -3.44
C VAL A 288 -10.98 -3.10 -4.48
N TYR A 289 -10.29 -4.00 -5.16
CA TYR A 289 -9.44 -3.72 -6.32
C TYR A 289 -10.17 -4.08 -7.61
N PRO A 290 -10.58 -3.09 -8.43
CA PRO A 290 -11.24 -3.32 -9.72
C PRO A 290 -10.23 -3.63 -10.84
N LEU A 291 -9.77 -4.88 -10.95
CA LEU A 291 -8.86 -5.28 -12.02
C LEU A 291 -9.59 -5.30 -13.36
N VAL A 292 -9.24 -4.38 -14.27
CA VAL A 292 -9.85 -4.30 -15.60
C VAL A 292 -8.97 -4.97 -16.65
N VAL A 293 -9.56 -5.89 -17.40
CA VAL A 293 -8.93 -6.63 -18.50
C VAL A 293 -9.64 -6.29 -19.80
N ARG A 294 -8.90 -5.72 -20.74
CA ARG A 294 -9.36 -5.38 -22.09
C ARG A 294 -8.79 -6.40 -23.08
N VAL A 295 -9.67 -7.13 -23.74
CA VAL A 295 -9.31 -8.08 -24.79
C VAL A 295 -9.56 -7.44 -26.15
N VAL A 296 -8.49 -7.15 -26.89
CA VAL A 296 -8.53 -6.56 -28.22
C VAL A 296 -8.57 -7.68 -29.26
N GLY A 297 -9.36 -7.53 -30.32
CA GLY A 297 -9.36 -8.49 -31.44
C GLY A 297 -8.00 -8.59 -32.15
N LEU A 298 -7.90 -9.49 -33.13
CA LEU A 298 -6.71 -9.57 -33.97
C LEU A 298 -6.72 -8.42 -34.97
N LYS A 299 -5.58 -7.72 -35.11
CA LYS A 299 -5.43 -6.67 -36.14
C LYS A 299 -5.60 -7.28 -37.52
N LEU A 300 -6.52 -6.73 -38.31
CA LEU A 300 -6.85 -7.28 -39.63
C LEU A 300 -5.83 -6.82 -40.68
N ASP A 301 -5.52 -7.70 -41.63
CA ASP A 301 -4.76 -7.33 -42.82
C ASP A 301 -5.61 -6.45 -43.74
N ARG A 302 -5.07 -5.29 -44.09
CA ARG A 302 -5.72 -4.26 -44.92
C ARG A 302 -5.45 -4.45 -46.41
N ALA A 303 -4.70 -5.48 -46.81
CA ALA A 303 -4.42 -5.76 -48.20
C ALA A 303 -5.71 -5.87 -49.04
N GLY A 304 -5.81 -5.03 -50.07
CA GLY A 304 -6.96 -4.99 -50.99
C GLY A 304 -8.19 -4.23 -50.47
N TRP A 305 -8.14 -3.67 -49.26
CA TRP A 305 -9.20 -2.79 -48.77
C TRP A 305 -9.33 -1.55 -49.66
N SER A 306 -10.53 -0.98 -49.70
CA SER A 306 -10.77 0.30 -50.38
C SER A 306 -11.51 1.26 -49.47
N ILE A 307 -11.22 2.54 -49.61
CA ILE A 307 -11.74 3.58 -48.73
C ILE A 307 -12.31 4.75 -49.51
N GLN A 308 -13.34 5.37 -48.96
CA GLN A 308 -13.95 6.60 -49.46
C GLN A 308 -14.24 7.52 -48.29
N ALA A 309 -14.11 8.83 -48.49
CA ALA A 309 -14.56 9.84 -47.56
C ALA A 309 -15.56 10.78 -48.25
N ASN A 310 -16.53 11.31 -47.50
CA ASN A 310 -17.47 12.30 -48.04
C ASN A 310 -16.82 13.68 -48.28
N THR A 311 -15.63 13.89 -47.75
CA THR A 311 -14.78 15.07 -47.95
C THR A 311 -13.32 14.67 -47.90
N GLU A 312 -12.48 15.35 -48.67
CA GLU A 312 -11.02 15.21 -48.63
C GLU A 312 -10.33 16.44 -49.22
N GLU A 313 -9.13 16.75 -48.73
CA GLU A 313 -8.34 17.86 -49.22
C GLU A 313 -7.44 17.40 -50.36
N ARG A 314 -7.87 17.67 -51.60
CA ARG A 314 -7.16 17.22 -52.81
C ARG A 314 -6.10 18.19 -53.31
N THR A 315 -6.03 19.41 -52.78
CA THR A 315 -5.24 20.50 -53.36
C THR A 315 -4.28 21.18 -52.39
N GLY A 316 -4.71 21.36 -51.14
CA GLY A 316 -4.00 22.13 -50.12
C GLY A 316 -2.85 21.38 -49.43
N GLU A 317 -2.87 20.04 -49.44
CA GLU A 317 -1.86 19.20 -48.75
C GLU A 317 -0.76 18.67 -49.68
N GLY A 318 -0.80 19.04 -50.97
CA GLY A 318 0.11 18.53 -51.99
C GLY A 318 -0.40 17.26 -52.68
N VAL A 319 0.29 16.86 -53.76
CA VAL A 319 -0.13 15.71 -54.58
C VAL A 319 0.00 14.41 -53.80
N GLY A 320 -1.11 13.68 -53.66
CA GLY A 320 -1.14 12.36 -53.01
C GLY A 320 -1.27 12.37 -51.50
N ASN A 321 -1.45 13.55 -50.88
CA ASN A 321 -1.73 13.70 -49.45
C ASN A 321 -3.08 14.41 -49.24
N GLY A 322 -3.66 14.32 -48.04
CA GLY A 322 -4.98 14.88 -47.72
C GLY A 322 -6.16 14.04 -48.22
N VAL A 323 -5.90 12.96 -48.98
CA VAL A 323 -6.90 12.08 -49.58
C VAL A 323 -7.18 10.84 -48.74
N ALA A 324 -8.36 10.23 -48.90
CA ALA A 324 -8.81 9.11 -48.08
C ALA A 324 -7.85 7.90 -48.13
N THR A 325 -7.19 7.65 -49.26
CA THR A 325 -6.27 6.51 -49.41
C THR A 325 -5.05 6.57 -48.51
N CYS A 326 -4.68 7.75 -47.98
CA CYS A 326 -3.60 7.88 -47.01
C CYS A 326 -3.88 7.11 -45.73
N LEU A 327 -5.15 6.92 -45.35
CA LEU A 327 -5.53 6.19 -44.14
C LEU A 327 -5.23 4.69 -44.17
N LEU A 328 -4.85 4.16 -45.34
CA LEU A 328 -4.58 2.73 -45.57
C LEU A 328 -3.17 2.48 -46.11
N ASP A 329 -2.30 3.49 -46.20
CA ASP A 329 -1.02 3.37 -46.90
C ASP A 329 0.16 2.91 -46.01
N GLY A 330 -0.04 2.87 -44.69
CA GLY A 330 0.94 2.44 -43.70
C GLY A 330 1.99 3.50 -43.37
N GLN A 331 1.80 4.76 -43.76
CA GLN A 331 2.75 5.85 -43.59
C GLN A 331 2.18 6.93 -42.68
N LEU A 332 2.66 6.99 -41.44
CA LEU A 332 2.26 8.02 -40.48
C LEU A 332 2.60 9.47 -40.93
N SER A 333 3.45 9.64 -41.94
CA SER A 333 3.78 10.96 -42.52
C SER A 333 2.74 11.48 -43.51
N THR A 334 1.89 10.62 -44.08
CA THR A 334 0.73 11.00 -44.89
C THR A 334 -0.52 11.00 -44.00
N PHE A 335 -1.58 11.65 -44.46
CA PHE A 335 -2.84 11.73 -43.73
C PHE A 335 -3.99 12.09 -44.67
N TRP A 336 -5.19 11.63 -44.32
CA TRP A 336 -6.41 12.22 -44.83
C TRP A 336 -6.68 13.53 -44.09
N HIS A 337 -7.22 14.51 -44.80
CA HIS A 337 -7.71 15.75 -44.22
C HIS A 337 -9.05 16.09 -44.86
N SER A 338 -10.03 16.53 -44.09
CA SER A 338 -11.25 17.11 -44.64
C SER A 338 -10.92 18.35 -45.47
N GLN A 339 -11.71 18.64 -46.51
CA GLN A 339 -11.47 19.83 -47.32
C GLN A 339 -11.38 21.09 -46.46
N TRP A 340 -10.38 21.92 -46.72
CA TRP A 340 -10.22 23.27 -46.14
C TRP A 340 -9.86 24.31 -47.20
N SER A 341 -9.13 23.90 -48.24
CA SER A 341 -8.83 24.73 -49.39
C SER A 341 -10.11 24.97 -50.19
N GLY A 342 -10.42 26.23 -50.46
CA GLY A 342 -11.70 26.63 -51.07
C GLY A 342 -12.89 26.63 -50.12
N GLY A 343 -12.67 26.38 -48.82
CA GLY A 343 -13.68 26.45 -47.75
C GLY A 343 -13.87 25.12 -47.05
N SER A 344 -13.87 25.14 -45.71
CA SER A 344 -14.12 23.97 -44.89
C SER A 344 -15.57 23.53 -44.94
N LEU A 345 -15.78 22.21 -45.03
CA LEU A 345 -17.12 21.61 -44.94
C LEU A 345 -17.53 21.44 -43.46
N PRO A 346 -18.83 21.53 -43.15
CA PRO A 346 -19.32 21.29 -41.80
C PRO A 346 -19.31 19.79 -41.47
N LEU A 347 -19.11 19.46 -40.20
CA LEU A 347 -19.33 18.13 -39.65
C LEU A 347 -20.80 17.69 -39.83
N PRO A 348 -21.11 16.38 -39.94
CA PRO A 348 -20.19 15.26 -39.77
C PRO A 348 -19.38 14.91 -41.03
N HIS A 349 -18.16 14.43 -40.80
CA HIS A 349 -17.34 13.80 -41.84
C HIS A 349 -17.45 12.28 -41.74
N GLU A 350 -17.60 11.63 -42.89
CA GLU A 350 -17.79 10.18 -42.98
C GLU A 350 -16.68 9.54 -43.78
N ILE A 351 -16.07 8.51 -43.20
CA ILE A 351 -15.09 7.64 -43.84
C ILE A 351 -15.69 6.24 -43.89
N VAL A 352 -15.74 5.63 -45.07
CA VAL A 352 -16.26 4.28 -45.31
C VAL A 352 -15.16 3.39 -45.85
N VAL A 353 -14.95 2.25 -45.22
CA VAL A 353 -13.96 1.24 -45.61
C VAL A 353 -14.67 -0.04 -46.02
N ASP A 354 -14.29 -0.57 -47.18
CA ASP A 354 -14.66 -1.92 -47.66
C ASP A 354 -13.48 -2.87 -47.43
N MET A 355 -13.63 -3.78 -46.48
CA MET A 355 -12.60 -4.76 -46.10
C MET A 355 -12.52 -5.95 -47.07
N LYS A 356 -13.41 -6.01 -48.07
CA LYS A 356 -13.55 -7.10 -49.07
C LYS A 356 -13.95 -8.47 -48.53
N LYS A 357 -13.89 -8.69 -47.22
CA LYS A 357 -14.29 -9.92 -46.53
C LYS A 357 -15.22 -9.57 -45.35
N GLU A 358 -16.21 -10.41 -45.09
CA GLU A 358 -16.97 -10.33 -43.84
C GLU A 358 -16.15 -10.88 -42.67
N THR A 359 -16.04 -10.09 -41.60
CA THR A 359 -15.33 -10.42 -40.37
C THR A 359 -16.13 -9.91 -39.18
N THR A 360 -16.00 -10.55 -38.01
CA THR A 360 -16.57 -10.01 -36.77
C THR A 360 -15.63 -8.93 -36.24
N LEU A 361 -16.00 -7.66 -36.42
CA LEU A 361 -15.24 -6.51 -35.95
C LEU A 361 -15.47 -6.29 -34.46
N THR A 362 -14.39 -6.04 -33.73
CA THR A 362 -14.38 -5.88 -32.27
C THR A 362 -13.77 -4.57 -31.82
N ASN A 363 -12.83 -4.02 -32.60
CA ASN A 363 -12.21 -2.73 -32.34
C ASN A 363 -11.93 -1.99 -33.64
N ILE A 364 -11.89 -0.67 -33.57
CA ILE A 364 -11.41 0.21 -34.63
C ILE A 364 -10.35 1.12 -33.99
N SER A 365 -9.22 1.31 -34.65
CA SER A 365 -8.22 2.28 -34.21
C SER A 365 -8.16 3.50 -35.10
N LEU A 366 -7.82 4.62 -34.48
CA LEU A 366 -7.58 5.89 -35.13
C LEU A 366 -6.17 6.35 -34.72
N THR A 367 -5.37 6.74 -35.71
CA THR A 367 -4.10 7.42 -35.47
C THR A 367 -4.22 8.85 -35.97
N GLU A 368 -4.05 9.80 -35.05
CA GLU A 368 -4.08 11.22 -35.38
C GLU A 368 -2.94 11.60 -36.32
N ARG A 369 -3.12 12.73 -37.02
CA ARG A 369 -2.04 13.32 -37.82
C ARG A 369 -0.81 13.56 -36.95
N GLN A 370 0.37 13.18 -37.46
CA GLN A 370 1.64 13.33 -36.75
C GLN A 370 2.13 14.79 -36.72
N HIS A 371 1.46 15.62 -35.94
CA HIS A 371 1.75 17.05 -35.80
C HIS A 371 1.41 17.55 -34.41
N ASP A 372 2.28 18.36 -33.79
CA ASP A 372 2.17 18.80 -32.39
C ASP A 372 0.86 19.52 -32.03
N SER A 373 0.26 20.22 -32.99
CA SER A 373 -0.96 21.01 -32.77
C SER A 373 -2.19 20.52 -33.53
N TYR A 374 -2.02 19.74 -34.60
CA TYR A 374 -3.06 19.44 -35.58
C TYR A 374 -3.44 17.97 -35.51
N ARG A 375 -4.11 17.66 -34.40
CA ARG A 375 -4.74 16.37 -34.07
C ARG A 375 -6.19 16.67 -33.84
N ASP A 376 -6.93 16.58 -34.94
CA ASP A 376 -8.17 17.32 -35.13
C ASP A 376 -9.38 16.51 -34.68
N VAL A 377 -9.36 15.19 -34.84
CA VAL A 377 -10.54 14.37 -34.55
C VAL A 377 -10.75 14.33 -33.03
N LYS A 378 -11.96 14.68 -32.59
CA LYS A 378 -12.32 14.65 -31.16
C LYS A 378 -13.26 13.52 -30.84
N GLY A 379 -14.28 13.30 -31.66
CA GLY A 379 -15.27 12.28 -31.33
C GLY A 379 -16.26 12.01 -32.44
N GLY A 380 -16.92 10.87 -32.32
CA GLY A 380 -17.79 10.36 -33.37
C GLY A 380 -18.44 9.03 -33.03
N GLU A 381 -18.99 8.43 -34.07
CA GLU A 381 -19.71 7.16 -34.03
C GLU A 381 -19.07 6.17 -35.01
N PHE A 382 -19.04 4.90 -34.63
CA PHE A 382 -18.66 3.80 -35.50
C PHE A 382 -19.89 3.02 -35.96
N PHE A 383 -19.88 2.59 -37.22
CA PHE A 383 -20.92 1.74 -37.79
C PHE A 383 -20.31 0.56 -38.54
N VAL A 384 -21.04 -0.55 -38.59
CA VAL A 384 -20.68 -1.74 -39.36
C VAL A 384 -21.82 -2.12 -40.30
N SER A 385 -21.50 -2.63 -41.48
CA SER A 385 -22.46 -3.06 -42.49
C SER A 385 -21.94 -4.28 -43.26
N SER A 386 -22.85 -5.15 -43.69
CA SER A 386 -22.54 -6.25 -44.62
C SER A 386 -22.74 -5.86 -46.10
N ASP A 387 -23.56 -4.85 -46.38
CA ASP A 387 -24.04 -4.55 -47.74
C ASP A 387 -23.78 -3.10 -48.20
N ASN A 388 -23.18 -2.26 -47.35
CA ASN A 388 -22.92 -0.84 -47.57
C ASN A 388 -24.21 0.01 -47.71
N LEU A 389 -25.37 -0.54 -47.36
CA LEU A 389 -26.68 0.13 -47.43
C LEU A 389 -27.30 0.24 -46.04
N ASN A 390 -27.32 -0.86 -45.30
CA ASN A 390 -27.87 -0.96 -43.95
C ASN A 390 -26.72 -0.90 -42.94
N TRP A 391 -26.75 0.10 -42.07
CA TRP A 391 -25.67 0.38 -41.11
C TRP A 391 -26.14 0.18 -39.68
N THR A 392 -25.37 -0.59 -38.91
CA THR A 392 -25.58 -0.78 -37.47
C THR A 392 -24.60 0.10 -36.72
N ALA A 393 -25.10 0.96 -35.80
CA ALA A 393 -24.23 1.69 -34.88
C ALA A 393 -23.63 0.72 -33.86
N VAL A 394 -22.30 0.73 -33.71
CA VAL A 394 -21.57 -0.24 -32.88
C VAL A 394 -20.81 0.39 -31.71
N GLY A 395 -20.70 1.71 -31.66
CA GLY A 395 -20.05 2.42 -30.57
C GLY A 395 -19.85 3.90 -30.86
N THR A 396 -19.48 4.64 -29.83
CA THR A 396 -19.00 6.02 -29.93
C THR A 396 -17.53 6.07 -29.53
N PHE A 397 -16.84 7.13 -29.92
CA PHE A 397 -15.46 7.37 -29.49
C PHE A 397 -15.23 8.82 -29.09
N GLU A 398 -14.32 9.01 -28.15
CA GLU A 398 -13.71 10.30 -27.82
C GLU A 398 -12.19 10.13 -27.88
N ALA A 399 -11.57 10.72 -28.91
CA ALA A 399 -10.15 10.65 -29.15
C ALA A 399 -9.41 11.71 -28.34
N GLN A 400 -8.30 11.29 -27.73
CA GLN A 400 -7.35 12.17 -27.07
C GLN A 400 -6.45 12.84 -28.10
N LYS A 401 -5.91 14.02 -27.77
CA LYS A 401 -4.91 14.71 -28.60
C LYS A 401 -3.51 14.10 -28.41
N VAL A 402 -3.34 12.83 -28.75
CA VAL A 402 -2.07 12.08 -28.64
C VAL A 402 -1.59 11.59 -30.02
N LEU A 403 -0.31 11.27 -30.16
CA LEU A 403 0.28 10.84 -31.44
C LEU A 403 0.15 9.33 -31.67
N GLU A 404 0.04 8.59 -30.57
CA GLU A 404 -0.09 7.15 -30.51
C GLU A 404 -1.43 6.68 -31.09
N GLU A 405 -1.43 5.46 -31.63
CA GLU A 405 -2.64 4.78 -32.06
C GLU A 405 -3.62 4.63 -30.90
N GLN A 406 -4.87 5.03 -31.12
CA GLN A 406 -5.94 4.88 -30.14
C GLN A 406 -6.89 3.80 -30.61
N ILE A 407 -6.93 2.67 -29.89
CA ILE A 407 -7.82 1.56 -30.17
C ILE A 407 -9.12 1.76 -29.39
N PHE A 408 -10.26 1.72 -30.07
CA PHE A 408 -11.60 1.87 -29.47
C PHE A 408 -12.37 0.55 -29.53
N SER A 409 -12.95 0.16 -28.40
CA SER A 409 -13.80 -1.04 -28.31
C SER A 409 -15.16 -0.74 -28.95
N ILE A 410 -15.67 -1.66 -29.76
CA ILE A 410 -17.02 -1.59 -30.31
C ILE A 410 -17.82 -2.81 -29.90
N THR A 411 -19.15 -2.73 -30.03
CA THR A 411 -20.04 -3.90 -29.93
C THR A 411 -19.65 -4.89 -31.03
N PRO A 412 -19.18 -6.11 -30.69
CA PRO A 412 -18.73 -7.06 -31.68
C PRO A 412 -19.80 -7.34 -32.73
N THR A 413 -19.51 -7.04 -34.00
CA THR A 413 -20.49 -7.07 -35.09
C THR A 413 -19.87 -7.64 -36.35
N LYS A 414 -20.54 -8.63 -36.95
CA LYS A 414 -20.13 -9.18 -38.24
C LYS A 414 -20.48 -8.22 -39.37
N GLY A 415 -19.52 -7.92 -40.23
CA GLY A 415 -19.73 -7.10 -41.42
C GLY A 415 -18.52 -7.07 -42.35
N ARG A 416 -18.71 -6.49 -43.54
CA ARG A 416 -17.67 -6.30 -44.55
C ARG A 416 -17.18 -4.85 -44.62
N TYR A 417 -18.04 -3.92 -44.21
CA TYR A 417 -17.77 -2.50 -44.22
C TYR A 417 -17.79 -1.96 -42.80
N PHE A 418 -16.93 -0.99 -42.53
CA PHE A 418 -17.10 -0.12 -41.37
C PHE A 418 -17.09 1.35 -41.79
N LYS A 419 -17.73 2.17 -40.97
CA LYS A 419 -17.82 3.61 -41.15
C LYS A 419 -17.41 4.32 -39.88
N ILE A 420 -16.62 5.37 -40.06
CA ILE A 420 -16.26 6.33 -39.01
C ILE A 420 -17.01 7.62 -39.34
N LYS A 421 -17.90 8.05 -38.45
CA LYS A 421 -18.63 9.30 -38.57
C LYS A 421 -18.13 10.26 -37.51
N ILE A 422 -17.29 11.20 -37.90
CA ILE A 422 -16.70 12.21 -37.03
C ILE A 422 -17.73 13.30 -36.82
N THR A 423 -18.16 13.51 -35.58
CA THR A 423 -19.21 14.47 -35.20
C THR A 423 -18.66 15.65 -34.40
N SER A 424 -17.41 15.57 -33.93
CA SER A 424 -16.73 16.67 -33.24
C SER A 424 -15.23 16.70 -33.54
N SER A 425 -14.67 17.90 -33.47
CA SER A 425 -13.26 18.17 -33.73
C SER A 425 -12.68 19.16 -32.72
N TYR A 426 -11.37 19.06 -32.47
CA TYR A 426 -10.58 20.01 -31.70
C TYR A 426 -10.25 21.29 -32.48
N ARG A 427 -10.53 21.33 -33.78
CA ARG A 427 -10.18 22.45 -34.67
C ARG A 427 -11.33 22.80 -35.60
N GLU A 428 -12.39 23.32 -34.98
CA GLU A 428 -13.64 23.75 -35.64
C GLU A 428 -14.29 22.60 -36.43
N SER A 429 -14.44 22.74 -37.75
CA SER A 429 -14.99 21.69 -38.59
C SER A 429 -13.93 20.82 -39.24
N ASN A 430 -12.62 21.04 -39.02
CA ASN A 430 -11.58 20.25 -39.69
C ASN A 430 -11.42 18.87 -39.07
N SER A 431 -11.03 17.88 -39.86
CA SER A 431 -10.70 16.54 -39.39
C SER A 431 -9.50 16.01 -40.16
N SER A 432 -8.57 15.36 -39.47
CA SER A 432 -7.43 14.71 -40.13
C SER A 432 -6.98 13.50 -39.34
N LEU A 433 -6.64 12.43 -40.03
CA LEU A 433 -6.13 11.18 -39.46
C LEU A 433 -5.00 10.66 -40.35
N SER A 434 -3.97 10.09 -39.75
CA SER A 434 -2.87 9.46 -40.48
C SER A 434 -3.22 8.04 -40.89
N GLU A 435 -3.74 7.24 -39.97
CA GLU A 435 -4.04 5.83 -40.22
C GLU A 435 -5.33 5.41 -39.51
N ILE A 436 -5.99 4.40 -40.08
CA ILE A 436 -7.05 3.65 -39.41
C ILE A 436 -6.81 2.15 -39.57
N ASP A 437 -7.12 1.41 -38.52
CA ASP A 437 -7.14 -0.05 -38.57
C ASP A 437 -8.44 -0.59 -37.99
N ALA A 438 -8.76 -1.85 -38.33
CA ALA A 438 -9.82 -2.59 -37.68
C ALA A 438 -9.27 -3.90 -37.12
N TYR A 439 -9.89 -4.33 -36.04
CA TYR A 439 -9.54 -5.55 -35.31
C TYR A 439 -10.77 -6.42 -35.24
N GLY A 440 -10.57 -7.73 -35.32
CA GLY A 440 -11.67 -8.66 -35.30
C GLY A 440 -11.26 -10.08 -35.01
N ILE A 441 -12.25 -10.95 -35.10
CA ILE A 441 -12.11 -12.40 -35.01
C ILE A 441 -12.89 -13.01 -36.19
N ASP A 442 -12.40 -14.15 -36.68
CA ASP A 442 -13.07 -14.90 -37.75
C ASP A 442 -14.38 -15.55 -37.28
#